data_AF-A0A821X5D3-F1
#
_entry.id   AF-A0A821X5D3-F1
#
_cell.length_a   1.000
_cell.length_b   1.000
_cell.length_c   1.000
_cell.angle_alpha   90.00
_cell.angle_beta   90.00
_cell.angle_gamma   90.00
#
_symmetry.space_group_name_H-M   'P 1'
#
loop_
_entity.id
_entity.type
_entity.pdbx_description
1 polymer ?
#
loop_
_entity_poly.entity_id
_entity_poly.type
_entity_poly.pdbx_seq_one_letter_code
_entity_poly.pdbx_strand_id
1 'polypeptide(L)'
;ACTKNGYLKPKTYLCTFDITDLYTMLPQEESLDILIEFLLQHDYQKVQNIPIDIIRKLALIVIKENVFVYERKFYRQVIGGAMSSAFTLTLANT
;
A
#
# COMPACT_ATOMS: atom_id res chain seq x y z
N ALA A 1 16.45 17.77 13.66
CA ALA A 1 17.40 17.17 14.64
C ALA A 1 17.35 17.99 15.93
N CYS A 2 17.08 17.36 17.08
CA CYS A 2 16.90 18.04 18.37
C CYS A 2 18.24 18.33 19.08
N THR A 3 18.21 19.25 20.03
CA THR A 3 19.27 19.49 21.01
C THR A 3 19.23 18.40 22.10
N LYS A 4 20.32 18.24 22.87
CA LYS A 4 20.38 17.27 23.99
C LYS A 4 19.28 17.47 25.04
N ASN A 5 18.66 18.65 25.08
CA ASN A 5 17.61 19.00 26.03
C ASN A 5 16.19 18.82 25.43
N GLY A 6 16.07 18.20 24.24
CA GLY A 6 14.79 17.94 23.58
C GLY A 6 14.25 19.08 22.70
N TYR A 7 14.83 20.28 22.75
CA TYR A 7 14.38 21.40 21.91
C TYR A 7 14.81 21.25 20.45
N LEU A 8 14.01 21.75 19.51
CA LEU A 8 14.39 21.87 18.11
C LEU A 8 15.60 22.81 17.97
N LYS A 9 16.54 22.49 17.06
CA LYS A 9 17.68 23.37 16.76
C LYS A 9 17.16 24.66 16.10
N PRO A 10 17.81 25.83 16.28
CA PRO A 10 17.39 27.09 15.65
C PRO A 10 17.27 27.06 14.12
N LYS A 11 18.02 26.16 13.46
CA LYS A 11 17.98 25.95 12.00
C LYS A 11 17.02 24.82 11.57
N THR A 12 16.12 24.39 12.44
CA THR A 12 15.12 23.37 12.10
C THR A 12 13.99 24.04 11.35
N TYR A 13 13.79 23.64 10.10
CA TYR A 13 12.62 24.01 9.32
C TYR A 13 11.53 22.97 9.54
N LEU A 14 10.32 23.45 9.83
CA LEU A 14 9.13 22.62 9.79
C LEU A 14 8.61 22.63 8.36
N CYS A 15 8.31 21.44 7.83
CA CYS A 15 7.68 21.28 6.53
C CYS A 15 6.53 20.30 6.67
N THR A 16 5.49 20.53 5.88
CA THR A 16 4.34 19.65 5.74
C THR A 16 4.15 19.41 4.27
N PHE A 17 3.97 18.14 3.91
CA PHE A 17 3.59 17.72 2.57
C PHE A 17 2.21 17.10 2.67
N ASP A 18 1.36 17.45 1.72
CA ASP A 18 0.05 16.81 1.57
C ASP A 18 0.14 15.81 0.43
N ILE A 19 -0.28 14.57 0.71
CA ILE A 19 -0.30 13.48 -0.28
C ILE A 19 -1.75 13.30 -0.69
N THR A 20 -2.07 13.75 -1.90
CA THR A 20 -3.41 13.60 -2.47
C THR A 20 -3.59 12.20 -3.06
N ASP A 21 -4.78 11.63 -2.91
CA ASP A 21 -5.23 10.45 -3.65
C ASP A 21 -4.38 9.18 -3.48
N LEU A 22 -3.68 9.03 -2.34
CA LEU A 22 -2.75 7.92 -2.06
C LEU A 22 -3.33 6.55 -2.45
N TYR A 23 -4.57 6.26 -2.05
CA TYR A 23 -5.20 4.98 -2.35
C TYR A 23 -5.64 4.87 -3.81
N THR A 24 -6.27 5.91 -4.37
CA THR A 24 -6.80 5.90 -5.74
C THR A 24 -5.73 6.00 -6.80
N MET A 25 -4.50 6.39 -6.44
CA MET A 25 -3.32 6.46 -7.30
C MET A 25 -2.24 5.43 -6.93
N LEU A 26 -2.53 4.47 -6.05
CA LEU A 26 -1.59 3.42 -5.66
C LEU A 26 -1.07 2.66 -6.90
N PRO A 27 0.26 2.60 -7.14
CA PRO A 27 0.83 1.91 -8.29
C PRO A 27 0.75 0.39 -8.09
N GLN A 28 -0.34 -0.21 -8.60
CA GLN A 28 -0.73 -1.59 -8.26
C GLN A 28 0.38 -2.64 -8.44
N GLU A 29 1.09 -2.67 -9.58
CA GLU A 29 2.15 -3.69 -9.79
C GLU A 29 3.35 -3.47 -8.88
N GLU A 30 3.80 -2.22 -8.75
CA GLU A 30 4.93 -1.85 -7.91
C GLU A 30 4.62 -2.14 -6.43
N SER A 31 3.41 -1.85 -5.96
CA SER A 31 2.97 -2.19 -4.60
C SER A 31 2.96 -3.71 -4.35
N LEU A 32 2.63 -4.51 -5.35
CA LEU A 32 2.69 -5.97 -5.23
C LEU A 32 4.13 -6.47 -5.18
N ASP A 33 5.03 -5.87 -5.96
CA ASP A 33 6.45 -6.22 -5.94
C ASP A 33 7.09 -5.84 -4.60
N ILE A 34 6.80 -4.65 -4.07
CA ILE A 34 7.22 -4.20 -2.73
C ILE A 34 6.70 -5.17 -1.65
N LEU A 35 5.45 -5.63 -1.74
CA LEU A 35 4.92 -6.63 -0.80
C LEU A 35 5.74 -7.93 -0.82
N ILE A 36 6.11 -8.42 -2.01
CA ILE A 36 6.91 -9.65 -2.14
C ILE A 36 8.33 -9.44 -1.62
N GLU A 37 8.95 -8.32 -1.95
CA GLU A 37 10.26 -7.94 -1.42
C GLU A 37 10.24 -7.86 0.11
N PHE A 38 9.22 -7.22 0.69
CA PHE A 38 9.03 -7.13 2.13
C PHE A 38 8.95 -8.51 2.79
N LEU A 39 8.16 -9.43 2.23
CA LEU A 39 8.04 -10.79 2.75
C LEU A 39 9.36 -11.55 2.66
N LEU A 40 10.08 -11.43 1.54
CA LEU A 40 11.40 -12.07 1.36
C LEU A 40 12.45 -11.51 2.33
N GLN A 41 12.43 -10.20 2.59
CA GLN A 41 13.33 -9.55 3.57
C GLN A 41 13.11 -10.03 5.00
N HIS A 42 11.93 -10.56 5.31
CA HIS A 42 11.58 -11.13 6.61
C HIS A 42 11.60 -12.67 6.60
N ASP A 43 12.37 -13.27 5.67
CA ASP A 43 12.59 -14.72 5.53
C ASP A 43 11.30 -15.54 5.27
N TYR A 44 10.23 -14.90 4.80
CA TYR A 44 9.03 -15.61 4.36
C TYR A 44 9.20 -16.10 2.92
N GLN A 45 9.52 -17.38 2.73
CA GLN A 45 9.37 -18.03 1.42
C GLN A 45 7.95 -18.56 1.16
N LYS A 46 7.18 -18.72 2.24
CA LYS A 46 5.79 -19.14 2.24
C LYS A 46 5.03 -18.54 3.42
N VAL A 47 3.76 -18.22 3.23
CA VAL A 47 2.87 -17.73 4.29
C VAL A 47 1.78 -18.79 4.50
N GLN A 48 1.70 -19.38 5.69
CA GLN A 48 0.74 -20.45 5.99
C GLN A 48 0.77 -21.61 4.98
N ASN A 49 1.97 -22.02 4.55
CA ASN A 49 2.23 -23.01 3.50
C ASN A 49 1.84 -22.59 2.07
N ILE A 50 1.43 -21.36 1.84
CA ILE A 50 1.18 -20.82 0.51
C ILE A 50 2.48 -20.21 -0.02
N PRO A 51 2.99 -20.66 -1.18
CA PRO A 51 4.18 -20.09 -1.81
C PRO A 51 4.03 -18.60 -2.13
N ILE A 52 5.13 -17.85 -2.08
CA ILE A 52 5.11 -16.39 -2.28
C ILE A 52 4.58 -15.98 -3.67
N ASP A 53 4.84 -16.77 -4.71
CA ASP A 53 4.35 -16.49 -6.06
C ASP A 53 2.83 -16.61 -6.14
N ILE A 54 2.25 -17.53 -5.36
CA ILE A 54 0.80 -17.67 -5.22
C ILE A 54 0.22 -16.51 -4.41
N ILE A 55 0.90 -16.09 -3.33
CA ILE A 55 0.50 -14.88 -2.59
C ILE A 55 0.48 -13.66 -3.52
N ARG A 56 1.49 -13.47 -4.38
CA ARG A 56 1.52 -12.38 -5.36
C ARG A 56 0.31 -12.44 -6.31
N LYS A 57 -0.01 -13.63 -6.83
CA LYS A 57 -1.16 -13.84 -7.73
C LYS A 57 -2.49 -13.56 -7.03
N LEU A 58 -2.67 -14.00 -5.79
CA LEU A 58 -3.87 -13.73 -5.00
C LEU A 58 -4.02 -12.23 -4.73
N ALA A 59 -2.94 -11.57 -4.34
CA ALA A 59 -2.90 -10.13 -4.12
C ALA A 59 -3.23 -9.33 -5.39
N LEU A 60 -2.74 -9.78 -6.56
CA LEU A 60 -3.10 -9.21 -7.86
C LEU A 60 -4.61 -9.33 -8.14
N ILE A 61 -5.22 -10.48 -7.86
CA ILE A 61 -6.67 -10.66 -8.05
C ILE A 61 -7.44 -9.68 -7.17
N VAL A 62 -7.08 -9.57 -5.89
CA VAL A 62 -7.75 -8.68 -4.93
C VAL A 62 -7.72 -7.22 -5.39
N ILE A 63 -6.60 -6.77 -5.97
CA ILE A 63 -6.46 -5.38 -6.41
C ILE A 63 -7.07 -5.12 -7.80
N LYS A 64 -7.02 -6.08 -8.73
CA LYS A 64 -7.48 -5.92 -10.11
C LYS A 64 -8.96 -6.22 -10.31
N GLU A 65 -9.54 -7.11 -9.51
CA GLU A 65 -10.94 -7.54 -9.62
C GLU A 65 -11.84 -6.80 -8.63
N ASN A 66 -11.49 -5.56 -8.32
CA ASN A 66 -12.30 -4.69 -7.48
C ASN A 66 -13.47 -4.09 -8.27
N VAL A 67 -14.69 -4.36 -7.81
CA VAL A 67 -15.94 -3.91 -8.44
C VAL A 67 -16.78 -3.17 -7.40
N PHE A 68 -17.33 -2.02 -7.80
CA PHE A 68 -18.24 -1.23 -6.97
C PHE A 68 -19.50 -0.84 -7.74
N VAL A 69 -20.56 -0.49 -7.00
CA VAL A 69 -21.84 -0.06 -7.56
C VAL A 69 -22.01 1.43 -7.37
N TYR A 70 -22.32 2.14 -8.45
CA TYR A 70 -22.68 3.55 -8.43
C TYR A 70 -23.87 3.76 -9.36
N GLU A 71 -24.91 4.46 -8.90
CA GLU A 71 -26.13 4.71 -9.68
C GLU A 71 -26.72 3.45 -10.35
N ARG A 72 -26.78 2.33 -9.62
CA ARG A 72 -27.27 1.01 -10.10
C ARG A 72 -26.48 0.43 -11.28
N LYS A 73 -25.28 0.93 -11.55
CA LYS A 73 -24.34 0.40 -12.54
C LYS A 73 -23.13 -0.18 -11.82
N PHE A 74 -22.59 -1.26 -12.39
CA PHE A 74 -21.38 -1.90 -11.91
C PHE A 74 -20.17 -1.29 -12.61
N TYR A 75 -19.16 -0.96 -11.83
CA TYR A 75 -17.90 -0.41 -12.31
C TYR A 75 -16.76 -1.24 -11.77
N ARG A 76 -15.78 -1.51 -12.62
CA ARG A 76 -14.51 -2.10 -12.21
C ARG A 76 -13.50 -0.99 -11.99
N GLN A 77 -12.85 -1.00 -10.83
CA GLN A 77 -11.74 -0.09 -10.57
C GLN A 77 -10.50 -0.58 -11.33
N VAL A 78 -9.96 0.28 -12.18
CA VAL A 78 -8.81 -0.04 -13.05
C VAL A 78 -7.48 0.58 -12.57
N ILE A 79 -7.55 1.53 -11.64
CA ILE A 79 -6.40 2.27 -11.08
C ILE A 79 -6.51 2.36 -9.56
N GLY A 80 -5.36 2.38 -8.89
CA GLY A 80 -5.28 2.44 -7.42
C GLY A 80 -5.88 1.23 -6.73
N GLY A 81 -6.14 1.36 -5.44
CA GLY A 81 -6.90 0.41 -4.65
C GLY A 81 -8.20 1.02 -4.13
N ALA A 82 -9.14 0.18 -3.72
CA ALA A 82 -10.36 0.67 -3.09
C ALA A 82 -10.04 1.24 -1.71
N MET A 83 -10.47 2.48 -1.46
CA MET A 83 -10.17 3.20 -0.21
C MET A 83 -10.63 2.45 1.05
N SER A 84 -11.71 1.68 0.97
CA SER A 84 -12.25 0.90 2.08
C SER A 84 -11.68 -0.51 2.19
N SER A 85 -10.74 -0.89 1.31
CA SER A 85 -10.12 -2.21 1.33
C SER A 85 -9.03 -2.25 2.41
N ALA A 86 -9.17 -3.19 3.36
CA ALA A 86 -8.12 -3.48 4.33
C ALA A 86 -6.79 -3.83 3.64
N PHE A 87 -6.86 -4.48 2.47
CA PHE A 87 -5.66 -4.82 1.70
C PHE A 87 -4.96 -3.59 1.12
N THR A 88 -5.71 -2.64 0.57
CA THR A 88 -5.16 -1.37 0.05
C THR A 88 -4.54 -0.54 1.16
N LEU A 89 -5.15 -0.52 2.36
CA LEU A 89 -4.58 0.12 3.53
C LEU A 89 -3.23 -0.49 3.92
N THR A 90 -3.12 -1.83 3.92
CA THR A 90 -1.85 -2.50 4.22
C THR A 90 -0.79 -2.14 3.19
N LEU A 91 -1.11 -2.22 1.89
CA LEU A 91 -0.16 -1.92 0.81
C LEU A 91 0.34 -0.48 0.81
N ALA A 92 -0.49 0.48 1.21
CA ALA A 92 -0.08 1.88 1.29
C ALA A 92 0.87 2.19 2.45
N ASN A 93 1.01 1.27 3.42
CA ASN A 93 1.83 1.43 4.62
C ASN A 93 3.04 0.48 4.70
N THR A 94 3.14 -0.49 3.77
CA THR A 94 4.33 -1.33 3.58
C THR A 94 5.47 -0.54 2.97
#